data_AF-A0A7J9YL28-F1
#
_entry.id   AF-A0A7J9YL28-F1
#
_cell.length_a   1.000
_cell.length_b   1.000
_cell.length_c   1.000
_cell.angle_alpha   90.00
_cell.angle_beta   90.00
_cell.angle_gamma   90.00
#
_symmetry.space_group_name_H-M   'P 1'
#
loop_
_entity.id
_entity.type
_entity.pdbx_description
1 polymer ?
#
loop_
_entity_poly.entity_id
_entity_poly.type
_entity_poly.pdbx_seq_one_letter_code
_entity_poly.pdbx_strand_id
1 'polypeptide(L)'
;MSGWDREAIDLVEPGFVEFSRDGTGQFGFIAVRGWLDCRPAERDGRTGVEFTWEGVDEGDQVSGRGWAVLVDDETIEGHLFFHLGDDSTFRAEPFIPAD
;
A
#
# COMPACT_ATOMS: atom_id res chain seq x y z
N MET A 1 -2.31 5.53 7.64
CA MET A 1 -3.42 4.59 7.34
C MET A 1 -4.58 4.90 8.27
N SER A 2 -5.83 4.77 7.82
CA SER A 2 -6.98 5.06 8.68
C SER A 2 -7.08 4.05 9.83
N GLY A 3 -7.28 4.53 11.06
CA GLY A 3 -7.44 3.68 12.24
C GLY A 3 -6.14 3.30 12.95
N TRP A 4 -4.98 3.75 12.44
CA TRP A 4 -3.66 3.45 13.01
C TRP A 4 -2.87 4.75 13.20
N ASP A 5 -2.17 4.86 14.33
CA ASP A 5 -1.19 5.92 14.53
C ASP A 5 0.14 5.58 13.84
N ARG A 6 1.05 6.56 13.81
CA ARG A 6 2.34 6.40 13.12
C ARG A 6 3.22 5.34 13.79
N GLU A 7 3.20 5.27 15.12
CA GLU A 7 4.04 4.34 15.88
C GLU A 7 3.63 2.88 15.60
N ALA A 8 2.33 2.64 15.46
CA ALA A 8 1.83 1.33 15.03
C ALA A 8 2.21 1.03 13.57
N ILE A 9 2.03 1.99 12.65
CA ILE A 9 2.40 1.82 11.25
C ILE A 9 3.89 1.48 11.10
N ASP A 10 4.75 2.17 11.86
CA ASP A 10 6.20 2.07 11.80
C ASP A 10 6.77 0.94 12.70
N LEU A 11 5.96 -0.02 13.16
CA LEU A 11 6.33 -1.02 14.17
C LEU A 11 7.59 -1.84 13.83
N VAL A 12 7.68 -2.35 12.59
CA VAL A 12 8.84 -3.15 12.12
C VAL A 12 9.83 -2.29 11.34
N GLU A 13 9.33 -1.44 10.45
CA GLU A 13 10.07 -0.47 9.66
C GLU A 13 9.11 0.67 9.28
N PRO A 14 9.62 1.84 8.81
CA PRO A 14 8.75 2.90 8.33
C PRO A 14 7.72 2.39 7.33
N GLY A 15 6.45 2.72 7.54
CA GLY A 15 5.38 2.28 6.64
C GLY A 15 5.62 2.79 5.22
N PHE A 16 5.54 1.90 4.24
CA PHE A 16 5.82 2.22 2.84
C PHE A 16 4.91 1.47 1.87
N VAL A 17 4.79 2.03 0.67
CA VAL A 17 4.24 1.36 -0.51
C VAL A 17 5.06 1.79 -1.72
N GLU A 18 5.41 0.84 -2.57
CA GLU A 18 6.26 1.02 -3.73
C GLU A 18 5.60 0.37 -4.95
N PHE A 19 5.59 1.10 -6.06
CA PHE A 19 5.09 0.63 -7.36
C PHE A 19 6.22 0.62 -8.39
N SER A 20 6.43 -0.52 -9.01
CA SER A 20 7.47 -0.75 -10.01
C SER A 20 6.92 -0.62 -11.43
N ARG A 21 7.78 -0.20 -12.36
CA ARG A 21 7.41 -0.01 -13.78
C ARG A 21 7.05 -1.31 -14.50
N ASP A 22 7.42 -2.46 -13.97
CA ASP A 22 7.13 -3.78 -14.51
C ASP A 22 5.74 -4.32 -14.08
N GLY A 23 4.95 -3.51 -13.37
CA GLY A 23 3.64 -3.92 -12.87
C GLY A 23 3.72 -4.69 -11.56
N THR A 24 4.88 -4.72 -10.89
CA THR A 24 5.01 -5.26 -9.54
C THR A 24 5.07 -4.15 -8.49
N GLY A 25 5.15 -4.51 -7.23
CA GLY A 25 5.35 -3.57 -6.14
C GLY A 25 5.43 -4.28 -4.80
N GLN A 26 5.51 -3.51 -3.73
CA GLN A 26 5.48 -4.03 -2.37
C GLN A 26 4.98 -2.97 -1.40
N PHE A 27 4.56 -3.40 -0.23
CA PHE A 27 4.32 -2.53 0.91
C PHE A 27 4.79 -3.18 2.20
N GLY A 28 4.98 -2.34 3.22
CA GLY A 28 5.18 -2.76 4.60
C GLY A 28 4.47 -1.79 5.54
N PHE A 29 3.80 -2.33 6.55
CA PHE A 29 3.27 -1.58 7.69
C PHE A 29 3.00 -2.56 8.83
N ILE A 30 3.12 -2.12 10.09
CA ILE A 30 2.99 -2.99 11.27
C ILE A 30 3.91 -4.22 11.10
N ALA A 31 3.37 -5.44 11.14
CA ALA A 31 4.08 -6.70 10.93
C ALA A 31 3.76 -7.34 9.56
N VAL A 32 3.08 -6.58 8.69
CA VAL A 32 2.62 -7.04 7.38
C VAL A 32 3.62 -6.62 6.31
N ARG A 33 4.01 -7.58 5.46
CA ARG A 33 4.73 -7.31 4.21
C ARG A 33 4.01 -7.96 3.05
N GLY A 34 3.76 -7.20 1.99
CA GLY A 34 3.03 -7.67 0.81
C GLY A 34 3.76 -7.36 -0.49
N TRP A 35 3.56 -8.21 -1.50
CA TRP A 35 4.03 -8.05 -2.87
C TRP A 35 2.83 -7.90 -3.80
N LEU A 36 2.93 -6.95 -4.73
CA LEU A 36 1.83 -6.50 -5.57
C LEU A 36 1.94 -7.06 -6.99
N ASP A 37 0.80 -7.47 -7.57
CA ASP A 37 0.57 -7.54 -9.02
C ASP A 37 -0.36 -6.38 -9.38
N CYS A 38 0.19 -5.38 -10.06
CA CYS A 38 -0.44 -4.11 -10.38
C CYS A 38 -0.86 -4.03 -11.84
N ARG A 39 -2.02 -3.41 -12.07
CA ARG A 39 -2.52 -3.04 -13.39
C ARG A 39 -2.80 -1.54 -13.43
N PRO A 40 -2.34 -0.81 -14.47
CA PRO A 40 -2.75 0.57 -14.67
C PRO A 40 -4.27 0.69 -14.69
N ALA A 41 -4.78 1.68 -13.98
CA ALA A 41 -6.21 1.94 -13.87
C ALA A 41 -6.48 3.45 -13.86
N GLU A 42 -7.73 3.81 -14.12
CA GLU A 42 -8.25 5.14 -13.84
C GLU A 42 -9.41 5.03 -12.86
N ARG A 43 -9.43 5.93 -11.87
CA ARG A 43 -10.51 6.02 -10.90
C ARG A 43 -10.85 7.48 -10.67
N ASP A 44 -12.12 7.82 -10.86
CA ASP A 44 -12.63 9.20 -10.76
C ASP A 44 -11.84 10.22 -11.60
N GLY A 45 -11.38 9.80 -12.79
CA GLY A 45 -10.58 10.62 -13.70
C GLY A 45 -9.12 10.81 -13.27
N ARG A 46 -8.65 10.07 -12.27
CA ARG A 46 -7.26 10.10 -11.79
C ARG A 46 -6.52 8.85 -12.23
N THR A 47 -5.27 9.05 -12.65
CA THR A 47 -4.34 7.97 -12.97
C THR A 47 -3.98 7.21 -11.70
N GLY A 48 -3.94 5.89 -11.80
CA GLY A 48 -3.59 5.04 -10.68
C GLY A 48 -3.32 3.59 -11.09
N VAL A 49 -3.40 2.73 -10.09
CA VAL A 49 -3.28 1.28 -10.25
C VAL A 49 -4.35 0.58 -9.42
N GLU A 50 -4.82 -0.55 -9.93
CA GLU A 50 -5.50 -1.58 -9.15
C GLU A 50 -4.53 -2.74 -8.98
N PHE A 51 -4.59 -3.43 -7.84
CA PHE A 51 -3.66 -4.51 -7.55
C PHE A 51 -4.28 -5.63 -6.73
N THR A 52 -3.77 -6.84 -6.93
CA THR A 52 -3.84 -7.93 -5.96
C THR A 52 -2.51 -8.06 -5.25
N TRP A 53 -2.51 -8.67 -4.07
CA TRP A 53 -1.28 -8.88 -3.32
C TRP A 53 -1.30 -10.17 -2.53
N GLU A 54 -0.12 -10.72 -2.32
CA GLU A 54 0.18 -11.81 -1.39
C GLU A 54 1.26 -11.35 -0.41
N GLY A 55 1.28 -11.91 0.79
CA GLY A 55 2.15 -11.41 1.84
C GLY A 55 2.20 -12.30 3.07
N VAL A 56 2.85 -11.77 4.10
CA VAL A 56 3.00 -12.41 5.42
C VAL A 56 2.64 -11.40 6.50
N ASP A 57 1.91 -11.86 7.52
CA ASP A 57 1.59 -11.13 8.74
C ASP A 57 1.92 -12.02 9.94
N GLU A 58 2.88 -11.61 10.78
CA GLU A 58 3.37 -12.39 11.94
C GLU A 58 3.77 -13.86 11.64
N GLY A 59 4.09 -14.18 10.39
CA GLY A 59 4.46 -15.52 9.94
C GLY A 59 3.34 -16.30 9.23
N ASP A 60 2.11 -15.77 9.26
CA ASP A 60 0.97 -16.34 8.55
C ASP A 60 0.82 -15.75 7.15
N GLN A 61 0.46 -16.60 6.18
CA GLN A 61 0.20 -16.14 4.82
C GLN A 61 -1.11 -15.34 4.75
N VAL A 62 -1.01 -14.16 4.18
CA VAL A 62 -2.15 -13.26 3.94
C VAL A 62 -2.17 -12.83 2.48
N SER A 63 -3.32 -12.36 2.03
CA SER A 63 -3.49 -11.86 0.67
C SER A 63 -4.63 -10.86 0.62
N GLY A 64 -4.76 -10.18 -0.51
CA GLY A 64 -5.84 -9.24 -0.69
C GLY A 64 -5.81 -8.50 -2.01
N ARG A 65 -6.42 -7.31 -1.99
CA ARG A 65 -6.46 -6.40 -3.14
C ARG A 65 -6.41 -4.96 -2.69
N GLY A 66 -6.27 -4.06 -3.64
CA GLY A 66 -6.37 -2.63 -3.39
C GLY A 66 -6.27 -1.79 -4.64
N TRP A 67 -6.23 -0.50 -4.42
CA TRP A 67 -6.00 0.49 -5.46
C TRP A 67 -5.25 1.69 -4.88
N ALA A 68 -4.56 2.42 -5.74
CA ALA A 68 -3.94 3.70 -5.42
C ALA A 68 -4.09 4.67 -6.61
N VAL A 69 -4.35 5.95 -6.34
CA VAL A 69 -4.40 7.01 -7.35
C VAL A 69 -3.53 8.19 -6.93
N LEU A 70 -2.99 8.89 -7.92
CA LEU A 70 -2.38 10.20 -7.70
C LEU A 70 -3.47 11.21 -7.34
N VAL A 71 -3.26 11.94 -6.24
CA VAL A 71 -4.15 13.03 -5.80
C VAL A 71 -3.54 14.41 -6.01
N ASP A 72 -2.22 14.46 -6.19
CA ASP A 72 -1.41 15.57 -6.68
C ASP A 72 -0.16 14.99 -7.37
N ASP A 73 0.87 15.80 -7.63
CA ASP A 73 2.05 15.39 -8.41
C ASP A 73 2.91 14.30 -7.71
N GLU A 74 2.80 14.19 -6.38
CA GLU A 74 3.70 13.36 -5.57
C GLU A 74 2.97 12.47 -4.57
N THR A 75 1.74 12.83 -4.18
CA THR A 75 0.96 12.11 -3.19
C THR A 75 0.00 11.14 -3.84
N ILE A 76 -0.11 9.96 -3.23
CA ILE A 76 -1.14 8.98 -3.54
C ILE A 76 -2.12 8.81 -2.40
N GLU A 77 -3.36 8.49 -2.75
CA GLU A 77 -4.35 7.92 -1.85
C GLU A 77 -4.78 6.55 -2.37
N GLY A 78 -5.09 5.65 -1.45
CA GLY A 78 -5.48 4.30 -1.81
C GLY A 78 -6.28 3.60 -0.73
N HIS A 79 -6.67 2.37 -1.05
CA HIS A 79 -7.40 1.50 -0.16
C HIS A 79 -6.84 0.09 -0.27
N LEU A 80 -6.44 -0.47 0.87
CA LEU A 80 -5.96 -1.84 1.00
C LEU A 80 -7.03 -2.71 1.66
N PHE A 81 -7.31 -3.87 1.09
CA PHE A 81 -8.25 -4.86 1.61
C PHE A 81 -7.53 -6.16 1.88
N PHE A 82 -7.70 -6.74 3.07
CA PHE A 82 -7.35 -8.13 3.34
C PHE A 82 -8.45 -9.05 2.81
N HIS A 83 -8.06 -10.17 2.22
CA HIS A 83 -9.01 -11.19 1.81
C HIS A 83 -9.72 -11.76 3.04
N LEU A 84 -11.05 -11.58 3.11
CA LEU A 84 -11.89 -11.98 4.25
C LEU A 84 -11.48 -11.34 5.59
N GLY A 85 -10.79 -10.19 5.53
CA GLY A 85 -10.38 -9.44 6.71
C GLY A 85 -10.83 -7.99 6.63
N ASP A 86 -10.15 -7.17 7.43
CA ASP A 86 -10.37 -5.73 7.48
C ASP A 86 -9.77 -5.03 6.25
N ASP A 87 -10.07 -3.74 6.16
CA ASP A 87 -9.55 -2.84 5.15
C ASP A 87 -9.14 -1.51 5.77
N SER A 88 -8.26 -0.79 5.08
CA SER A 88 -7.77 0.50 5.54
C SER A 88 -7.47 1.42 4.35
N THR A 89 -7.88 2.68 4.46
CA THR A 89 -7.42 3.70 3.52
C THR A 89 -6.01 4.15 3.90
N PHE A 90 -5.24 4.56 2.90
CA PHE A 90 -3.91 5.10 3.12
C PHE A 90 -3.66 6.32 2.25
N ARG A 91 -2.75 7.17 2.74
CA ARG A 91 -2.15 8.28 2.03
C ARG A 91 -0.65 8.12 2.17
N ALA A 92 0.09 8.28 1.09
CA ALA A 92 1.54 8.15 1.09
C ALA A 92 2.18 9.26 0.25
N GLU A 93 3.28 9.79 0.77
CA GLU A 93 4.10 10.83 0.14
C GLU A 93 5.48 10.24 -0.19
N PRO A 94 6.25 10.83 -1.12
CA PRO A 94 7.57 10.32 -1.45
C PRO A 94 8.47 10.25 -0.22
N PHE A 95 9.15 9.11 -0.06
CA PHE A 95 10.13 8.97 1.00
C PHE A 95 11.38 9.79 0.67
N ILE A 96 11.65 10.80 1.49
CA ILE A 96 12.91 11.57 1.44
C ILE A 96 13.76 11.06 2.60
N PRO A 97 14.87 10.34 2.35
CA PRO A 97 15.82 9.99 3.40
C PRO A 97 16.31 11.27 4.06
N ALA A 98 16.30 11.32 5.39
CA ALA A 98 17.08 12.34 6.09
C ALA A 98 18.57 12.01 5.89
N ASP A 99 19.36 13.04 5.55
CA ASP A 99 20.84 12.95 5.45
C ASP A 99 21.49 12.39 6.73
#